data_AF-D5CVJ9-F1
#
_entry.id   AF-D5CVJ9-F1
#
_cell.length_a   1.000
_cell.length_b   1.000
_cell.length_c   1.000
_cell.angle_alpha   90.00
_cell.angle_beta   90.00
_cell.angle_gamma   90.00
#
_symmetry.space_group_name_H-M   'P 1'
#
loop_
_entity.id
_entity.type
_entity.pdbx_description
1 polymer ?
#
loop_
_entity_poly.entity_id
_entity_poly.type
_entity_poly.pdbx_seq_one_letter_code
_entity_poly.pdbx_strand_id
1 'polypeptide(L)'
;MKKHLLPLALLFSGISPAQALDVGDISSFMNSDSSTLSKTIQNSTDSGRLINIRLERLSSPLDDGQVIAMDKPDELLLTPASLLLPAQASEVIRFFYKGPADEKERYYRIVWFDQALSDAQRDNANRSAVATASARIGTILVVAPRQANYHFQYANGSLTNTGNATLRILAYGPCLKAANGKECKENYYLMPGKSRRFTHVDTADNKGRVALWQGDKFIPVK
;
A
#
# COMPACT_ATOMS: atom_id res chain seq x y z
N MET A 1 -5.45 -62.28 -5.92
CA MET A 1 -6.20 -61.03 -6.12
C MET A 1 -5.31 -59.86 -5.71
N LYS A 2 -4.70 -59.14 -6.66
CA LYS A 2 -3.67 -58.11 -6.41
C LYS A 2 -4.33 -56.82 -5.92
N LYS A 3 -3.97 -56.39 -4.70
CA LYS A 3 -4.38 -55.13 -4.08
C LYS A 3 -3.56 -53.98 -4.69
N HIS A 4 -4.23 -52.99 -5.28
CA HIS A 4 -3.64 -51.70 -5.61
C HIS A 4 -3.81 -50.77 -4.40
N LEU A 5 -2.72 -50.52 -3.69
CA LEU A 5 -2.59 -49.41 -2.73
C LEU A 5 -1.78 -48.32 -3.43
N LEU A 6 -2.47 -47.29 -3.92
CA LEU A 6 -1.86 -46.05 -4.42
C LEU A 6 -1.68 -45.09 -3.23
N PRO A 7 -0.51 -44.45 -3.04
CA PRO A 7 -0.23 -43.68 -1.83
C PRO A 7 -0.88 -42.30 -1.90
N LEU A 8 -1.72 -42.03 -0.88
CA LEU A 8 -2.30 -40.72 -0.55
C LEU A 8 -1.23 -39.89 0.18
N ALA A 9 -0.28 -39.29 -0.54
CA ALA A 9 0.78 -38.50 0.09
C ALA A 9 1.32 -37.43 -0.88
N LEU A 10 0.56 -36.38 -1.20
CA LEU A 10 1.11 -35.22 -1.90
C LEU A 10 0.24 -33.94 -1.79
N LEU A 11 -0.18 -33.55 -0.58
CA LEU A 11 -0.88 -32.26 -0.35
C LEU A 11 -0.48 -31.63 1.00
N PHE A 12 0.83 -31.47 1.23
CA PHE A 12 1.35 -30.56 2.26
C PHE A 12 2.41 -29.66 1.62
N SER A 13 1.98 -28.84 0.65
CA SER A 13 2.74 -27.68 0.22
C SER A 13 2.71 -26.68 1.38
N GLY A 14 3.70 -26.77 2.27
CA GLY A 14 3.87 -25.83 3.36
C GLY A 14 3.98 -24.42 2.81
N ILE A 15 2.99 -23.58 3.13
CA ILE A 15 3.09 -22.14 2.93
C ILE A 15 4.19 -21.70 3.89
N SER A 16 5.41 -21.50 3.38
CA SER A 16 6.47 -20.88 4.18
C SER A 16 5.93 -19.52 4.64
N PRO A 17 5.87 -19.25 5.96
CA PRO A 17 5.37 -17.97 6.44
C PRO A 17 6.22 -16.87 5.82
N ALA A 18 5.56 -15.83 5.30
CA ALA A 18 6.25 -14.68 4.75
C ALA A 18 7.18 -14.12 5.84
N GLN A 19 8.48 -14.15 5.59
CA GLN A 19 9.51 -13.67 6.50
C GLN A 19 9.63 -12.14 6.45
N ALA A 20 8.51 -11.43 6.42
CA ALA A 20 8.46 -9.99 6.16
C ALA A 20 7.48 -9.27 7.09
N LEU A 21 7.71 -7.97 7.25
CA LEU A 21 6.88 -7.07 8.01
C LEU A 21 5.66 -6.73 7.16
N ASP A 22 4.46 -6.93 7.69
CA ASP A 22 3.26 -6.39 7.06
C ASP A 22 3.09 -4.92 7.46
N VAL A 23 3.14 -4.03 6.47
CA VAL A 23 3.01 -2.57 6.63
C VAL A 23 1.59 -2.06 6.29
N GLY A 24 0.65 -2.98 6.06
CA GLY A 24 -0.68 -2.71 5.55
C GLY A 24 -0.65 -2.16 4.13
N ASP A 25 -1.56 -1.22 3.82
CA ASP A 25 -1.65 -0.63 2.49
C ASP A 25 -0.31 0.00 2.05
N ILE A 26 0.14 -0.34 0.83
CA ILE A 26 1.32 0.26 0.19
C ILE A 26 1.14 1.75 -0.14
N SER A 27 -0.10 2.21 -0.16
CA SER A 27 -0.49 3.60 -0.41
C SER A 27 -1.67 3.94 0.47
N SER A 28 -1.46 4.85 1.42
CA SER A 28 -2.48 5.31 2.36
C SER A 28 -2.90 6.74 2.05
N PHE A 29 -4.15 7.08 2.35
CA PHE A 29 -4.74 8.38 2.07
C PHE A 29 -5.18 9.03 3.37
N MET A 30 -4.70 10.24 3.60
CA MET A 30 -5.24 11.14 4.61
C MET A 30 -6.19 12.10 3.90
N ASN A 31 -7.50 11.83 4.01
CA ASN A 31 -8.55 12.60 3.36
C ASN A 31 -8.63 14.04 3.90
N SER A 32 -9.30 14.91 3.15
CA SER A 32 -9.31 16.36 3.37
C SER A 32 -9.79 16.78 4.75
N ASP A 33 -10.73 16.03 5.32
CA ASP A 33 -11.37 16.21 6.63
C ASP A 33 -10.56 15.65 7.82
N SER A 34 -9.49 14.89 7.57
CA SER A 34 -8.64 14.33 8.63
C SER A 34 -7.21 14.85 8.57
N SER A 35 -6.68 15.34 9.69
CA SER A 35 -5.25 15.66 9.87
C SER A 35 -4.44 14.51 10.48
N THR A 36 -5.06 13.35 10.72
CA THR A 36 -4.42 12.19 11.33
C THR A 36 -4.73 10.90 10.56
N LEU A 37 -3.81 9.94 10.61
CA LEU A 37 -3.97 8.61 10.02
C LEU A 37 -3.31 7.59 10.94
N SER A 38 -3.89 6.40 11.06
CA SER A 38 -3.27 5.28 11.78
C SER A 38 -3.05 4.10 10.83
N LYS A 39 -1.90 3.43 10.95
CA LYS A 39 -1.58 2.19 10.24
C LYS A 39 -1.17 1.12 11.25
N THR A 40 -1.81 -0.04 11.20
CA THR A 40 -1.36 -1.21 11.94
C THR A 40 -0.25 -1.89 11.15
N ILE A 41 0.86 -2.18 11.82
CA ILE A 41 1.91 -3.05 11.29
C ILE A 41 1.90 -4.37 12.04
N GLN A 42 2.24 -5.47 11.36
CA GLN A 42 2.22 -6.80 11.93
C GLN A 42 3.53 -7.54 11.66
N ASN A 43 4.09 -8.11 12.72
CA ASN A 43 5.16 -9.09 12.63
C ASN A 43 4.56 -10.49 12.73
N SER A 44 4.40 -11.14 11.59
CA SER A 44 3.89 -12.52 11.49
C SER A 44 5.00 -13.57 11.56
N THR A 45 6.23 -13.17 11.92
CA THR A 45 7.38 -14.08 12.04
C THR A 45 7.56 -14.58 13.48
N ASP A 46 8.48 -15.52 13.66
CA ASP A 46 8.87 -16.14 14.93
C ASP A 46 9.96 -15.37 15.70
N SER A 47 10.52 -14.33 15.09
CA SER A 47 11.56 -13.48 15.68
C SER A 47 11.04 -12.07 15.97
N GLY A 48 11.63 -11.39 16.96
CA GLY A 48 11.41 -9.96 17.16
C GLY A 48 12.01 -9.13 16.02
N ARG A 49 11.47 -7.94 15.78
CA ARG A 49 11.95 -7.04 14.72
C ARG A 49 12.17 -5.63 15.25
N LEU A 50 13.35 -5.07 14.97
CA LEU A 50 13.62 -3.66 15.23
C LEU A 50 13.17 -2.84 14.02
N ILE A 51 12.18 -1.98 14.22
CA ILE A 51 11.58 -1.17 13.17
C ILE A 51 11.93 0.29 13.38
N ASN A 52 12.48 0.94 12.36
CA ASN A 52 12.68 2.39 12.32
C ASN A 52 11.89 2.98 11.15
N ILE A 53 11.22 4.11 11.35
CA ILE A 53 10.32 4.71 10.37
C ILE A 53 10.76 6.15 10.10
N ARG A 54 10.90 6.51 8.82
CA ARG A 54 11.23 7.87 8.38
C ARG A 54 10.24 8.37 7.35
N LEU A 55 10.18 9.70 7.20
CA LEU A 55 9.31 10.38 6.26
C LEU A 55 10.14 11.22 5.28
N GLU A 56 9.79 11.15 4.01
CA GLU A 56 10.36 11.97 2.94
C GLU A 56 9.20 12.60 2.16
N ARG A 57 9.21 13.92 1.92
CA ARG A 57 8.20 14.54 1.03
C ARG A 57 8.60 14.29 -0.42
N LEU A 58 7.62 14.01 -1.27
CA LEU A 58 7.82 13.74 -2.69
C LEU A 58 7.15 14.81 -3.55
N SER A 59 7.74 15.10 -4.71
CA SER A 59 7.10 15.92 -5.75
C SER A 59 5.88 15.24 -6.38
N SER A 60 5.89 13.91 -6.46
CA SER A 60 4.88 13.05 -7.07
C SER A 60 4.98 11.64 -6.46
N PRO A 61 3.89 10.85 -6.37
CA PRO A 61 3.95 9.46 -5.92
C PRO A 61 4.39 8.48 -7.02
N LEU A 62 4.59 8.96 -8.24
CA LEU A 62 5.01 8.18 -9.41
C LEU A 62 6.52 7.85 -9.36
N ASP A 63 6.96 6.95 -10.24
CA ASP A 63 8.36 6.48 -10.29
C ASP A 63 9.38 7.60 -10.58
N ASP A 64 8.96 8.66 -11.27
CA ASP A 64 9.76 9.86 -11.56
C ASP A 64 9.71 10.93 -10.46
N GLY A 65 8.97 10.66 -9.36
CA GLY A 65 8.89 11.52 -8.20
C GLY A 65 10.23 11.66 -7.48
N GLN A 66 10.55 12.88 -7.06
CA GLN A 66 11.80 13.23 -6.38
C GLN A 66 11.53 13.62 -4.93
N VAL A 67 12.49 13.34 -4.05
CA VAL A 67 12.46 13.83 -2.67
C VAL A 67 12.64 15.35 -2.67
N ILE A 68 11.72 16.05 -2.04
CA ILE A 68 11.73 17.51 -1.87
C ILE A 68 11.66 17.87 -0.38
N ALA A 69 12.06 19.09 -0.02
CA ALA A 69 11.97 19.55 1.35
C ALA A 69 10.51 19.72 1.81
N MET A 70 10.21 19.36 3.05
CA MET A 70 9.02 19.85 3.74
C MET A 70 9.16 21.36 3.98
N ASP A 71 8.04 22.09 3.97
CA ASP A 71 8.02 23.53 4.22
C ASP A 71 8.48 23.83 5.67
N LYS A 72 8.17 22.91 6.60
CA LYS A 72 8.63 22.90 8.00
C LYS A 72 8.92 21.47 8.47
N PRO A 73 9.82 21.27 9.46
CA PRO A 73 10.12 19.93 9.99
C PRO A 73 8.91 19.21 10.62
N ASP A 74 7.90 19.95 11.08
CA ASP A 74 6.69 19.41 11.69
C ASP A 74 5.50 19.28 10.73
N GLU A 75 5.72 19.50 9.42
CA GLU A 75 4.68 19.38 8.38
C GLU A 75 4.00 18.01 8.40
N LEU A 76 4.78 16.94 8.56
CA LEU A 76 4.29 15.58 8.76
C LEU A 76 5.13 14.88 9.82
N LEU A 77 4.47 14.43 10.89
CA LEU A 77 5.08 13.70 12.00
C LEU A 77 4.47 12.31 12.12
N LEU A 78 5.19 11.41 12.80
CA LEU A 78 4.68 10.09 13.15
C LEU A 78 5.10 9.65 14.55
N THR A 79 4.39 8.67 15.10
CA THR A 79 4.75 8.00 16.35
C THR A 79 4.26 6.55 16.41
N PRO A 80 5.05 5.61 16.95
CA PRO A 80 6.48 5.75 17.28
C PRO A 80 7.35 5.76 16.01
N ALA A 81 8.50 6.44 16.05
CA ALA A 81 9.48 6.42 14.96
C ALA A 81 10.48 5.26 15.04
N SER A 82 10.61 4.65 16.21
CA SER A 82 11.41 3.45 16.44
C SER A 82 10.67 2.57 17.44
N LEU A 83 10.63 1.27 17.19
CA LEU A 83 10.01 0.30 18.08
C LEU A 83 10.65 -1.08 17.92
N LEU A 84 10.60 -1.86 18.99
CA LEU A 84 10.85 -3.29 18.96
C LEU A 84 9.50 -4.01 18.87
N LEU A 85 9.23 -4.68 17.76
CA LEU A 85 8.00 -5.42 17.52
C LEU A 85 8.24 -6.92 17.77
N PRO A 86 7.67 -7.51 18.84
CA PRO A 86 7.87 -8.93 19.14
C PRO A 86 7.37 -9.86 18.03
N ALA A 87 7.76 -11.13 18.11
CA ALA A 87 7.20 -12.19 17.28
C ALA A 87 5.68 -12.26 17.45
N GLN A 88 4.95 -12.52 16.36
CA GLN A 88 3.48 -12.64 16.36
C GLN A 88 2.74 -11.43 16.98
N ALA A 89 3.30 -10.22 16.86
CA ALA A 89 2.73 -9.01 17.46
C ALA A 89 2.31 -7.98 16.40
N SER A 90 1.48 -7.03 16.80
CA SER A 90 1.07 -5.88 15.99
C SER A 90 1.21 -4.59 16.79
N GLU A 91 1.45 -3.48 16.08
CA GLU A 91 1.51 -2.14 16.66
C GLU A 91 0.86 -1.10 15.73
N VAL A 92 0.34 -0.01 16.29
CA VAL A 92 -0.29 1.08 15.54
C VAL A 92 0.65 2.28 15.44
N ILE A 93 1.03 2.61 14.20
CA ILE A 93 1.78 3.83 13.86
C ILE A 93 0.79 4.94 13.51
N ARG A 94 0.91 6.10 14.17
CA ARG A 94 0.07 7.27 13.92
C ARG A 94 0.85 8.33 13.16
N PHE A 95 0.20 8.96 12.19
CA PHE A 95 0.71 10.05 11.36
C PHE A 95 -0.10 11.31 11.61
N PHE A 96 0.56 12.47 11.63
CA PHE A 96 -0.05 13.77 11.91
C PHE A 96 0.43 14.79 10.87
N TYR A 97 -0.51 15.39 10.16
CA TYR A 97 -0.22 16.46 9.19
C TYR A 97 -0.49 17.83 9.82
N LYS A 98 0.51 18.72 9.75
CA LYS A 98 0.44 20.13 10.19
C LYS A 98 0.93 21.11 9.12
N GLY A 99 0.99 20.68 7.86
CA GLY A 99 1.26 21.56 6.73
C GLY A 99 0.09 22.52 6.42
N PRO A 100 0.20 23.33 5.36
CA PRO A 100 -0.83 24.28 4.97
C PRO A 100 -2.20 23.62 4.69
N ALA A 101 -3.27 24.37 4.98
CA ALA A 101 -4.65 23.98 4.69
C ALA A 101 -5.15 24.61 3.38
N ASP A 102 -4.59 24.15 2.25
CA ASP A 102 -4.78 24.73 0.92
C ASP A 102 -5.35 23.72 -0.10
N GLU A 103 -5.37 24.13 -1.38
CA GLU A 103 -5.85 23.37 -2.53
C GLU A 103 -4.81 22.39 -3.11
N LYS A 104 -3.67 22.17 -2.45
CA LYS A 104 -2.57 21.34 -2.96
C LYS A 104 -2.54 19.97 -2.30
N GLU A 105 -2.54 18.92 -3.13
CA GLU A 105 -2.26 17.56 -2.70
C GLU A 105 -0.76 17.40 -2.42
N ARG A 106 -0.41 16.68 -1.35
CA ARG A 106 0.98 16.45 -0.94
C ARG A 106 1.26 14.95 -0.83
N TYR A 107 2.47 14.57 -1.18
CA TYR A 107 2.89 13.16 -1.25
C TYR A 107 4.08 12.94 -0.34
N TYR A 108 4.09 11.82 0.36
CA TYR A 108 5.18 11.43 1.24
C TYR A 108 5.52 9.96 1.05
N ARG A 109 6.80 9.63 1.15
CA ARG A 109 7.28 8.27 1.32
C ARG A 109 7.42 7.97 2.80
N ILE A 110 6.78 6.89 3.24
CA ILE A 110 7.06 6.29 4.55
C ILE A 110 8.13 5.22 4.31
N VAL A 111 9.30 5.42 4.90
CA VAL A 111 10.44 4.50 4.77
C VAL A 111 10.51 3.65 6.03
N TRP A 112 10.24 2.36 5.88
CA TRP A 112 10.27 1.35 6.92
C TRP A 112 11.61 0.61 6.85
N PHE A 113 12.42 0.75 7.88
CA PHE A 113 13.63 -0.05 8.07
C PHE A 113 13.29 -1.18 9.03
N ASP A 114 13.38 -2.40 8.54
CA ASP A 114 13.03 -3.62 9.24
C ASP A 114 14.29 -4.47 9.42
N GLN A 115 14.57 -4.86 10.66
CA GLN A 115 15.71 -5.71 10.99
C GLN A 115 15.21 -6.88 11.84
N ALA A 116 15.38 -8.11 11.33
CA ALA A 116 15.10 -9.31 12.09
C ALA A 116 16.12 -9.46 13.22
N LEU A 117 15.65 -9.61 14.45
CA LEU A 117 16.51 -9.95 15.56
C LEU A 117 16.79 -11.44 15.50
N SER A 118 18.01 -11.80 15.13
CA SER A 118 18.49 -13.16 15.29
C SER A 118 18.65 -13.45 16.78
N ASP A 119 18.19 -14.62 17.23
CA ASP A 119 18.77 -15.23 18.40
C ASP A 119 20.24 -15.49 18.05
N ALA A 120 21.15 -14.68 18.59
CA ALA A 120 22.55 -15.07 18.63
C ALA A 120 22.60 -16.32 19.52
N GLN A 121 22.37 -17.49 18.93
CA GLN A 121 22.64 -18.75 19.58
C GLN A 121 24.11 -18.65 19.98
N ARG A 122 24.33 -18.58 21.30
CA ARG A 122 25.64 -18.74 21.92
C ARG A 122 26.06 -20.19 21.69
N ASP A 123 26.33 -20.54 20.43
CA ASP A 123 27.14 -21.70 20.16
C ASP A 123 28.53 -21.37 20.68
N ASN A 124 29.01 -22.17 21.63
CA ASN A 124 30.35 -22.12 22.22
C ASN A 124 31.47 -22.41 21.17
N ALA A 125 31.21 -22.21 19.89
CA ALA A 125 32.22 -22.23 18.85
C ALA A 125 33.07 -20.96 18.96
N ASN A 126 34.39 -21.10 18.91
CA ASN A 126 35.37 -20.00 18.94
C ASN A 126 35.19 -18.96 17.81
N ARG A 127 34.24 -19.15 16.90
CA ARG A 127 33.80 -18.20 15.86
C ARG A 127 32.30 -18.37 15.64
N SER A 128 31.50 -17.41 16.09
CA SER A 128 30.10 -17.25 15.67
C SER A 128 30.00 -16.08 14.68
N ALA A 129 29.19 -16.25 13.64
CA ALA A 129 28.85 -15.21 12.69
C ALA A 129 27.32 -15.08 12.67
N VAL A 130 26.82 -13.89 12.97
CA VAL A 130 25.39 -13.59 12.97
C VAL A 130 25.09 -12.81 11.70
N ALA A 131 24.24 -13.37 10.83
CA ALA A 131 23.74 -12.67 9.65
C ALA A 131 22.39 -12.03 9.99
N THR A 132 22.36 -10.70 10.09
CA THR A 132 21.11 -9.95 10.29
C THR A 132 20.45 -9.68 8.96
N ALA A 133 19.28 -10.26 8.72
CA ALA A 133 18.42 -9.89 7.59
C ALA A 133 17.80 -8.50 7.84
N SER A 134 17.92 -7.60 6.86
CA SER A 134 17.29 -6.29 6.92
C SER A 134 16.57 -5.95 5.61
N ALA A 135 15.46 -5.22 5.71
CA ALA A 135 14.68 -4.74 4.59
C ALA A 135 14.43 -3.23 4.72
N ARG A 136 14.41 -2.55 3.57
CA ARG A 136 13.98 -1.16 3.45
C ARG A 136 12.77 -1.12 2.54
N ILE A 137 11.60 -0.86 3.11
CA ILE A 137 10.32 -0.81 2.40
C ILE A 137 9.91 0.65 2.26
N GLY A 138 9.45 1.06 1.07
CA GLY A 138 8.91 2.39 0.84
C GLY A 138 7.42 2.31 0.52
N THR A 139 6.57 2.86 1.37
CA THR A 139 5.13 3.04 1.07
C THR A 139 4.80 4.51 0.87
N ILE A 140 3.63 4.80 0.32
CA ILE A 140 3.20 6.17 0.01
C ILE A 140 2.11 6.61 0.99
N LEU A 141 2.19 7.87 1.42
CA LEU A 141 1.10 8.59 2.07
C LEU A 141 0.71 9.78 1.19
N VAL A 142 -0.56 9.82 0.79
CA VAL A 142 -1.15 10.97 0.09
C VAL A 142 -1.94 11.78 1.10
N VAL A 143 -1.63 13.06 1.22
CA VAL A 143 -2.43 14.03 1.97
C VAL A 143 -3.26 14.82 0.97
N ALA A 144 -4.56 14.56 0.95
CA ALA A 144 -5.50 15.26 0.08
C ALA A 144 -5.52 16.77 0.43
N PRO A 145 -5.81 17.65 -0.54
CA PRO A 145 -6.01 19.07 -0.28
C PRO A 145 -7.02 19.29 0.85
N ARG A 146 -6.78 20.26 1.73
CA ARG A 146 -7.78 20.63 2.75
C ARG A 146 -8.97 21.35 2.13
N GLN A 147 -8.73 22.04 1.02
CA GLN A 147 -9.74 22.61 0.13
C GLN A 147 -9.93 21.67 -1.08
N ALA A 148 -10.51 20.50 -0.83
CA ALA A 148 -10.69 19.48 -1.87
C ALA A 148 -11.83 19.84 -2.83
N ASN A 149 -11.53 19.79 -4.13
CA ASN A 149 -12.46 19.89 -5.23
C ASN A 149 -12.40 18.59 -6.05
N TYR A 150 -13.27 17.64 -5.71
CA TYR A 150 -13.37 16.37 -6.42
C TYR A 150 -14.24 16.50 -7.66
N HIS A 151 -13.65 16.31 -8.84
CA HIS A 151 -14.37 16.29 -10.10
C HIS A 151 -13.78 15.23 -11.03
N PHE A 152 -14.63 14.58 -11.82
CA PHE A 152 -14.19 13.59 -12.79
C PHE A 152 -15.06 13.63 -14.04
N GLN A 153 -14.52 13.12 -15.14
CA GLN A 153 -15.26 12.90 -16.37
C GLN A 153 -15.05 11.46 -16.82
N TYR A 154 -16.13 10.77 -17.18
CA TYR A 154 -16.06 9.48 -17.86
C TYR A 154 -16.61 9.62 -19.27
N ALA A 155 -15.74 9.51 -20.27
CA ALA A 155 -16.09 9.68 -21.67
C ALA A 155 -15.33 8.68 -22.55
N ASN A 156 -16.04 8.07 -23.51
CA ASN A 156 -15.47 7.10 -24.46
C ASN A 156 -14.67 5.96 -23.81
N GLY A 157 -15.00 5.53 -22.59
CA GLY A 157 -14.27 4.49 -21.85
C GLY A 157 -12.97 4.95 -21.17
N SER A 158 -12.75 6.26 -21.10
CA SER A 158 -11.63 6.88 -20.36
C SER A 158 -12.17 7.67 -19.18
N LEU A 159 -11.54 7.50 -18.02
CA LEU A 159 -11.81 8.27 -16.81
C LEU A 159 -10.72 9.32 -16.62
N THR A 160 -11.11 10.58 -16.49
CA THR A 160 -10.21 11.72 -16.29
C THR A 160 -10.50 12.37 -14.95
N ASN A 161 -9.47 12.55 -14.12
CA ASN A 161 -9.57 13.35 -12.90
C ASN A 161 -9.45 14.83 -13.27
N THR A 162 -10.54 15.57 -13.12
CA THR A 162 -10.65 17.00 -13.43
C THR A 162 -10.71 17.87 -12.16
N GLY A 163 -10.51 17.24 -11.00
CA GLY A 163 -10.39 17.91 -9.70
C GLY A 163 -8.95 18.13 -9.25
N ASN A 164 -8.76 18.47 -7.98
CA ASN A 164 -7.44 18.73 -7.37
C ASN A 164 -6.95 17.65 -6.38
N ALA A 165 -7.72 16.57 -6.20
CA ALA A 165 -7.40 15.47 -5.31
C ALA A 165 -7.40 14.13 -6.07
N THR A 166 -6.45 13.24 -5.75
CA THR A 166 -6.33 11.92 -6.39
C THR A 166 -7.58 11.07 -6.15
N LEU A 167 -8.05 10.42 -7.22
CA LEU A 167 -9.18 9.48 -7.17
C LEU A 167 -8.67 8.05 -7.11
N ARG A 168 -9.28 7.20 -6.27
CA ARG A 168 -9.04 5.75 -6.30
C ARG A 168 -10.07 5.12 -7.23
N ILE A 169 -9.66 4.76 -8.43
CA ILE A 169 -10.56 4.28 -9.49
C ILE A 169 -10.49 2.77 -9.59
N LEU A 170 -11.62 2.14 -9.92
CA LEU A 170 -11.68 0.71 -10.09
C LEU A 170 -12.69 0.31 -11.18
N ALA A 171 -12.42 -0.84 -11.79
CA ALA A 171 -13.36 -1.52 -12.67
C ALA A 171 -13.42 -3.00 -12.31
N TYR A 172 -14.59 -3.61 -12.52
CA TYR A 172 -14.80 -5.04 -12.34
C TYR A 172 -15.85 -5.57 -13.32
N GLY A 173 -15.73 -6.83 -13.71
CA GLY A 173 -16.65 -7.46 -14.67
C GLY A 173 -15.94 -8.52 -15.52
N PRO A 174 -16.45 -8.81 -16.73
CA PRO A 174 -15.82 -9.74 -17.65
C PRO A 174 -14.40 -9.30 -18.04
N CYS A 175 -13.51 -10.27 -18.25
CA CYS A 175 -12.19 -9.98 -18.80
C CYS A 175 -12.28 -9.64 -20.30
N LEU A 176 -11.55 -8.59 -20.72
CA LEU A 176 -11.41 -8.20 -22.12
C LEU A 176 -10.74 -9.30 -22.96
N LYS A 177 -9.75 -10.00 -22.38
CA LYS A 177 -9.12 -11.18 -22.97
C LYS A 177 -9.59 -12.40 -22.22
N ALA A 178 -10.21 -13.36 -22.93
CA ALA A 178 -10.66 -14.63 -22.33
C ALA A 178 -9.52 -15.41 -21.64
N ALA A 179 -8.27 -15.20 -22.07
CA ALA A 179 -7.08 -15.78 -21.45
C ALA A 179 -6.84 -15.33 -19.99
N ASN A 180 -7.39 -14.18 -19.57
CA ASN A 180 -7.26 -13.67 -18.20
C ASN A 180 -8.29 -14.28 -17.23
N GLY A 181 -9.18 -15.16 -17.72
CA GLY A 181 -10.24 -15.77 -16.93
C GLY A 181 -11.62 -15.17 -17.23
N LYS A 182 -12.61 -15.55 -16.39
CA LYS A 182 -14.00 -15.12 -16.56
C LYS A 182 -14.28 -13.73 -16.00
N GLU A 183 -13.60 -13.37 -14.92
CA GLU A 183 -13.79 -12.13 -14.18
C GLU A 183 -12.46 -11.42 -13.97
N CYS A 184 -12.46 -10.12 -14.21
CA CYS A 184 -11.31 -9.24 -14.06
C CYS A 184 -11.65 -8.09 -13.12
N LYS A 185 -10.64 -7.59 -12.42
CA LYS A 185 -10.70 -6.36 -11.63
C LYS A 185 -9.42 -5.56 -11.83
N GLU A 186 -9.58 -4.25 -11.89
CA GLU A 186 -8.47 -3.29 -11.98
C GLU A 186 -8.65 -2.21 -10.91
N ASN A 187 -7.56 -1.79 -10.27
CA ASN A 187 -7.55 -0.68 -9.30
C ASN A 187 -6.36 0.23 -9.63
N TYR A 188 -6.59 1.54 -9.68
CA TYR A 188 -5.54 2.52 -9.94
C TYR A 188 -5.75 3.79 -9.11
N TYR A 189 -4.67 4.52 -8.86
CA TYR A 189 -4.73 5.91 -8.42
C TYR A 189 -4.71 6.82 -9.65
N LEU A 190 -5.65 7.77 -9.71
CA LEU A 190 -5.78 8.72 -10.81
C LEU A 190 -5.56 10.14 -10.28
N MET A 191 -4.34 10.64 -10.46
CA MET A 191 -3.92 11.97 -10.04
C MET A 191 -4.67 13.09 -10.79
N PRO A 192 -4.76 14.29 -10.21
CA PRO A 192 -5.29 15.49 -10.88
C PRO A 192 -4.75 15.68 -12.31
N GLY A 193 -5.65 15.93 -13.27
CA GLY A 193 -5.32 16.16 -14.67
C GLY A 193 -4.92 14.91 -15.47
N LYS A 194 -4.93 13.71 -14.88
CA LYS A 194 -4.60 12.46 -15.57
C LYS A 194 -5.85 11.73 -16.07
N SER A 195 -5.67 10.95 -17.12
CA SER A 195 -6.69 10.06 -17.70
C SER A 195 -6.24 8.60 -17.63
N ARG A 196 -7.20 7.68 -17.49
CA ARG A 196 -6.95 6.23 -17.51
C ARG A 196 -8.07 5.51 -18.25
N ARG A 197 -7.68 4.56 -19.10
CA ARG A 197 -8.54 3.49 -19.60
C ARG A 197 -8.24 2.20 -18.83
N PHE A 198 -9.28 1.42 -18.57
CA PHE A 198 -9.14 0.06 -18.07
C PHE A 198 -8.73 -0.86 -19.22
N THR A 199 -7.82 -1.79 -18.97
CA THR A 199 -7.12 -2.58 -20.02
C THR A 199 -7.34 -4.08 -19.89
N HIS A 200 -7.88 -4.54 -18.77
CA HIS A 200 -8.15 -5.94 -18.47
C HIS A 200 -9.65 -6.21 -18.34
N VAL A 201 -10.43 -5.25 -17.82
CA VAL A 201 -11.89 -5.36 -17.70
C VAL A 201 -12.55 -4.89 -19.00
N ASP A 202 -13.48 -5.68 -19.52
CA ASP A 202 -14.36 -5.25 -20.62
C ASP A 202 -15.41 -4.26 -20.10
N THR A 203 -15.03 -2.98 -20.12
CA THR A 203 -15.92 -1.87 -19.72
C THR A 203 -16.94 -1.51 -20.79
N ALA A 204 -16.88 -2.11 -22.00
CA ALA A 204 -17.90 -1.95 -23.04
C ALA A 204 -19.09 -2.89 -22.81
N ASP A 205 -18.84 -4.09 -22.27
CA ASP A 205 -19.86 -5.05 -21.85
C ASP A 205 -20.83 -4.45 -20.80
N ASN A 206 -22.09 -4.87 -20.83
CA ASN A 206 -23.13 -4.38 -19.92
C ASN A 206 -23.00 -4.89 -18.48
N LYS A 207 -22.13 -5.88 -18.23
CA LYS A 207 -21.71 -6.37 -16.91
C LYS A 207 -20.44 -5.68 -16.42
N GLY A 208 -19.72 -4.96 -17.28
CA GLY A 208 -18.59 -4.13 -16.90
C GLY A 208 -19.04 -2.94 -16.05
N ARG A 209 -18.46 -2.79 -14.86
CA ARG A 209 -18.73 -1.68 -13.94
C ARG A 209 -17.49 -0.82 -13.76
N VAL A 210 -17.70 0.47 -13.62
CA VAL A 210 -16.66 1.44 -13.28
C VAL A 210 -17.11 2.20 -12.04
N ALA A 211 -16.21 2.35 -11.07
CA ALA A 211 -16.47 3.12 -9.87
C ALA A 211 -15.21 3.83 -9.41
N LEU A 212 -15.37 4.76 -8.48
CA LEU A 212 -14.25 5.47 -7.87
C LEU A 212 -14.55 5.89 -6.44
N TRP A 213 -13.50 6.28 -5.73
CA TRP A 213 -13.59 6.94 -4.43
C TRP A 213 -13.19 8.41 -4.53
N GLN A 214 -14.03 9.28 -3.96
CA GLN A 214 -13.74 10.69 -3.66
C GLN A 214 -13.59 10.83 -2.14
N GLY A 215 -12.35 10.86 -1.65
CA GLY A 215 -12.09 10.65 -0.22
C GLY A 215 -12.68 9.31 0.23
N ASP A 216 -13.60 9.34 1.20
CA ASP A 216 -14.32 8.16 1.71
C ASP A 216 -15.69 7.91 1.04
N LYS A 217 -16.05 8.68 0.01
CA LYS A 217 -17.30 8.46 -0.72
C LYS A 217 -17.08 7.58 -1.94
N PHE A 218 -17.75 6.42 -1.97
CA PHE A 218 -17.80 5.55 -3.13
C PHE A 218 -18.82 6.04 -4.16
N ILE A 219 -18.42 6.14 -5.43
CA ILE A 219 -19.22 6.65 -6.54
C ILE A 219 -19.30 5.57 -7.63
N PRO A 220 -20.48 4.98 -7.88
CA PRO A 220 -20.73 4.20 -9.09
C PRO A 220 -20.72 5.13 -10.30
N VAL A 221 -19.82 4.88 -11.25
CA VAL A 221 -19.68 5.70 -12.47
C VAL A 221 -20.52 5.12 -13.61
N LYS A 222 -20.51 3.78 -13.75
CA LYS A 222 -21.27 3.00 -14.74
C LYS A 222 -21.52 1.59 -14.20
#